data_AF-A0A2N3A5P8-F1
#
_entry.id   AF-A0A2N3A5P8-F1
#
_cell.length_a   1.000
_cell.length_b   1.000
_cell.length_c   1.000
_cell.angle_alpha   90.00
_cell.angle_beta   90.00
_cell.angle_gamma   90.00
#
_symmetry.space_group_name_H-M   'P 1'
#
loop_
_entity.id
_entity.type
_entity.pdbx_description
1 polymer ?
#
loop_
_entity_poly.entity_id
_entity_poly.type
_entity_poly.pdbx_seq_one_letter_code
_entity_poly.pdbx_strand_id
1 'polypeptide(L)'
;MKNFYGFRKPGINTLVSAILLSTSIVILSSCSKDKDDKGSALDTGISWPSEWVLVTDRDAENYNYIYSNGTLVLYKGRVQKSYSIRSLTQETDCYFQFSPVAGAGKNVFTIRSYQNQDYWWGVYKTNSPFGAEEWYLGGDEDDDFPTKDNLRFILHFMPKQDGKNMIAIESYSKRGFYLEFLGHTFSGNGLSFVEHDKPESATHFKMLKPEGSGIGK
;
A
#
# COMPACT_ATOMS: atom_id res chain seq x y z
N MET A 1 48.51 66.91 35.46
CA MET A 1 49.12 66.39 34.22
C MET A 1 48.04 66.58 33.13
N LYS A 2 48.03 67.58 32.23
CA LYS A 2 48.94 67.91 31.10
C LYS A 2 49.27 66.63 30.29
N ASN A 3 49.03 66.42 29.00
CA ASN A 3 48.70 67.20 27.77
C ASN A 3 47.98 66.21 26.79
N PHE A 4 47.04 66.54 25.89
CA PHE A 4 46.99 67.41 24.70
C PHE A 4 47.61 66.83 23.38
N TYR A 5 46.86 67.04 22.27
CA TYR A 5 47.16 66.95 20.82
C TYR A 5 46.97 65.59 20.11
N GLY A 6 46.37 65.48 18.91
CA GLY A 6 45.86 66.42 17.90
C GLY A 6 45.34 65.61 16.66
N PHE A 7 44.24 66.02 16.00
CA PHE A 7 44.18 66.65 14.65
C PHE A 7 44.86 65.83 13.50
N ARG A 8 44.36 65.62 12.27
CA ARG A 8 43.29 66.21 11.42
C ARG A 8 43.12 65.32 10.14
N LYS A 9 41.94 65.37 9.49
CA LYS A 9 41.54 64.86 8.13
C LYS A 9 42.32 65.53 6.95
N PRO A 10 41.92 65.43 5.65
CA PRO A 10 41.56 64.32 4.71
C PRO A 10 42.26 64.43 3.31
N GLY A 11 41.97 63.53 2.35
CA GLY A 11 42.14 63.72 0.89
C GLY A 11 41.63 62.47 0.14
N ILE A 12 40.52 62.49 -0.62
CA ILE A 12 40.22 63.02 -1.97
C ILE A 12 40.91 62.24 -3.12
N ASN A 13 40.05 61.61 -3.94
CA ASN A 13 40.17 61.13 -5.34
C ASN A 13 41.14 59.96 -5.60
N THR A 14 40.78 58.89 -6.32
CA THR A 14 40.42 58.90 -7.76
C THR A 14 39.82 57.53 -8.20
N LEU A 15 38.97 57.57 -9.23
CA LEU A 15 38.46 56.48 -10.07
C LEU A 15 39.48 55.38 -10.44
N VAL A 16 38.99 54.15 -10.69
CA VAL A 16 38.93 53.47 -12.02
C VAL A 16 38.43 52.03 -11.85
N SER A 17 37.47 51.66 -12.71
CA SER A 17 36.88 50.32 -12.88
C SER A 17 37.88 49.23 -13.26
N ALA A 18 37.68 48.00 -12.76
CA ALA A 18 38.04 46.79 -13.47
C ALA A 18 37.14 45.61 -13.04
N ILE A 19 36.51 45.02 -14.05
CA ILE A 19 35.61 43.87 -14.00
C ILE A 19 36.40 42.61 -13.67
N LEU A 20 35.92 41.81 -12.73
CA LEU A 20 36.27 40.38 -12.64
C LEU A 20 34.97 39.57 -12.50
N LEU A 21 34.60 38.94 -13.62
CA LEU A 21 33.68 37.81 -13.65
C LEU A 21 34.27 36.67 -12.81
N SER A 22 33.50 36.13 -11.87
CA SER A 22 33.62 34.72 -11.49
C SER A 22 32.31 34.20 -10.88
N THR A 23 31.53 33.59 -11.78
CA THR A 23 30.72 32.38 -11.55
C THR A 23 29.90 32.30 -10.27
N SER A 24 28.62 32.65 -10.41
CA SER A 24 27.51 32.16 -9.60
C SER A 24 27.47 30.63 -9.64
N ILE A 25 27.94 29.96 -8.59
CA ILE A 25 27.49 28.60 -8.27
C ILE A 25 26.29 28.76 -7.34
N VAL A 26 25.12 28.99 -7.92
CA VAL A 26 23.88 28.68 -7.22
C VAL A 26 23.75 27.18 -7.32
N ILE A 27 24.02 26.51 -6.20
CA ILE A 27 23.69 25.10 -6.00
C ILE A 27 22.19 25.00 -6.25
N LEU A 28 21.82 24.54 -7.45
CA LEU A 28 20.48 24.03 -7.68
C LEU A 28 20.33 22.87 -6.71
N SER A 29 19.64 23.12 -5.59
CA SER A 29 18.89 22.09 -4.89
C SER A 29 17.90 21.53 -5.91
N SER A 30 18.38 20.59 -6.70
CA SER A 30 17.55 19.69 -7.47
C SER A 30 16.77 18.88 -6.43
N CYS A 31 15.63 19.42 -6.01
CA CYS A 31 14.50 18.59 -5.64
C CYS A 31 14.29 17.67 -6.84
N SER A 32 14.82 16.46 -6.74
CA SER A 32 14.44 15.38 -7.63
C SER A 32 12.92 15.40 -7.61
N LYS A 33 12.31 15.70 -8.75
CA LYS A 33 10.94 15.30 -8.99
C LYS A 33 10.93 13.80 -8.68
N ASP A 34 10.29 13.44 -7.57
CA ASP A 34 9.82 12.09 -7.38
C ASP A 34 9.18 11.70 -8.70
N LYS A 35 9.76 10.70 -9.34
CA LYS A 35 9.10 10.03 -10.44
C LYS A 35 7.95 9.32 -9.76
N ASP A 36 6.80 10.00 -9.71
CA ASP A 36 5.54 9.44 -9.27
C ASP A 36 5.42 8.02 -9.85
N ASP A 37 5.30 7.07 -8.93
CA ASP A 37 5.24 5.64 -9.20
C ASP A 37 4.22 5.32 -10.28
N LYS A 38 4.66 4.54 -11.26
CA LYS A 38 3.84 4.07 -12.38
C LYS A 38 2.90 2.96 -11.91
N GLY A 39 1.80 3.33 -11.25
CA GLY A 39 0.78 2.37 -10.85
C GLY A 39 -0.27 2.94 -9.91
N SER A 40 -0.89 4.07 -10.26
CA SER A 40 -2.07 4.56 -9.54
C SER A 40 -3.29 3.71 -9.89
N ALA A 41 -4.07 3.29 -8.90
CA ALA A 41 -5.37 2.61 -9.05
C ALA A 41 -6.32 3.39 -9.96
N LEU A 42 -6.22 4.72 -9.92
CA LEU A 42 -7.01 5.64 -10.74
C LEU A 42 -6.64 5.58 -12.23
N ASP A 43 -5.44 5.09 -12.55
CA ASP A 43 -4.93 4.97 -13.92
C ASP A 43 -5.00 3.53 -14.46
N THR A 44 -5.57 2.59 -13.68
CA THR A 44 -5.70 1.17 -14.08
C THR A 44 -6.88 0.88 -15.02
N GLY A 45 -7.76 1.87 -15.25
CA GLY A 45 -9.01 1.67 -16.00
C GLY A 45 -10.09 0.89 -15.21
N ILE A 46 -9.84 0.55 -13.95
CA ILE A 46 -10.81 -0.07 -13.04
C ILE A 46 -11.74 1.02 -12.49
N SER A 47 -13.05 0.80 -12.59
CA SER A 47 -14.04 1.62 -11.89
C SER A 47 -14.12 1.18 -10.42
N TRP A 48 -14.13 2.13 -9.49
CA TRP A 48 -14.19 1.88 -8.05
C TRP A 48 -15.44 2.54 -7.42
N PRO A 49 -16.00 1.99 -6.31
CA PRO A 49 -15.61 0.74 -5.65
C PRO A 49 -15.82 -0.47 -6.56
N SER A 50 -15.05 -1.53 -6.33
CA SER A 50 -15.10 -2.71 -7.17
C SER A 50 -14.71 -3.93 -6.38
N GLU A 51 -15.33 -5.05 -6.74
CA GLU A 51 -15.17 -6.28 -6.02
C GLU A 51 -14.29 -7.27 -6.77
N TRP A 52 -13.55 -8.07 -6.00
CA TRP A 52 -12.52 -8.97 -6.48
C TRP A 52 -12.35 -10.18 -5.58
N VAL A 53 -11.92 -11.28 -6.19
CA VAL A 53 -11.33 -12.42 -5.49
C VAL A 53 -9.80 -12.32 -5.58
N LEU A 54 -9.13 -12.51 -4.45
CA LEU A 54 -7.66 -12.46 -4.38
C LEU A 54 -7.10 -13.87 -4.35
N VAL A 55 -6.30 -14.20 -5.37
CA VAL A 55 -5.63 -15.50 -5.46
C VAL A 55 -4.13 -15.35 -5.69
N THR A 56 -3.38 -16.35 -5.26
CA THR A 56 -1.96 -16.50 -5.62
C THR A 56 -1.74 -17.85 -6.28
N ASP A 57 -0.84 -17.90 -7.27
CA ASP A 57 -0.50 -19.10 -8.05
C ASP A 57 0.93 -19.60 -7.80
N ARG A 58 1.53 -19.17 -6.67
CA ARG A 58 2.88 -19.57 -6.22
C ARG A 58 3.04 -21.09 -6.06
N ASP A 59 1.98 -21.80 -5.69
CA ASP A 59 1.95 -23.27 -5.63
C ASP A 59 1.70 -23.83 -7.04
N ALA A 60 2.49 -24.81 -7.48
CA ALA A 60 2.39 -25.35 -8.84
C ALA A 60 1.02 -25.98 -9.13
N GLU A 61 0.42 -26.62 -8.13
CA GLU A 61 -0.78 -27.46 -8.26
C GLU A 61 -2.05 -26.77 -7.74
N ASN A 62 -1.92 -25.71 -6.93
CA ASN A 62 -3.04 -25.10 -6.21
C ASN A 62 -3.11 -23.58 -6.38
N TYR A 63 -4.34 -23.06 -6.34
CA TYR A 63 -4.60 -21.67 -6.00
C TYR A 63 -4.70 -21.55 -4.48
N ASN A 64 -4.02 -20.55 -3.93
CA ASN A 64 -4.29 -20.10 -2.58
C ASN A 64 -5.18 -18.84 -2.66
N TYR A 65 -6.12 -18.69 -1.74
CA TYR A 65 -7.07 -17.58 -1.74
C TYR A 65 -7.40 -17.14 -0.32
N ILE A 66 -8.04 -15.98 -0.18
CA ILE A 66 -8.55 -15.48 1.10
C ILE A 66 -10.06 -15.74 1.14
N TYR A 67 -10.58 -16.24 2.25
CA TYR A 67 -12.01 -16.37 2.47
C TYR A 67 -12.40 -15.98 3.90
N SER A 68 -13.63 -15.52 4.06
CA SER A 68 -14.30 -15.43 5.37
C SER A 68 -15.19 -16.67 5.55
N ASN A 69 -15.66 -16.91 6.76
CA ASN A 69 -16.72 -17.89 7.04
C ASN A 69 -17.90 -17.23 7.77
N GLY A 70 -18.13 -15.94 7.47
CA GLY A 70 -19.10 -15.11 8.19
C GLY A 70 -18.65 -14.69 9.59
N THR A 71 -17.36 -14.78 9.90
CA THR A 71 -16.78 -14.33 11.18
C THR A 71 -15.71 -13.25 10.96
N LEU A 72 -15.28 -12.63 12.06
CA LEU A 72 -14.19 -11.64 12.10
C LEU A 72 -12.82 -12.23 11.73
N VAL A 73 -12.71 -13.54 11.49
CA VAL A 73 -11.45 -14.16 11.08
C VAL A 73 -11.48 -14.46 9.59
N LEU A 74 -10.48 -13.92 8.89
CA LEU A 74 -10.20 -14.23 7.49
C LEU A 74 -9.17 -15.34 7.43
N TYR A 75 -9.32 -16.27 6.51
CA TYR A 75 -8.49 -17.47 6.41
C TYR A 75 -7.86 -17.61 5.03
N LYS A 76 -6.67 -18.21 5.01
CA LYS A 76 -6.05 -18.74 3.80
C LYS A 76 -6.70 -20.07 3.42
N GLY A 77 -7.31 -20.11 2.25
CA GLY A 77 -7.83 -21.32 1.60
C GLY A 77 -6.86 -21.85 0.55
N ARG A 78 -7.03 -23.14 0.19
CA ARG A 78 -6.28 -23.81 -0.88
C ARG A 78 -7.25 -24.64 -1.73
N VAL A 79 -7.13 -24.54 -3.05
CA VAL A 79 -7.88 -25.37 -3.99
C VAL A 79 -7.00 -25.78 -5.15
N GLN A 80 -7.18 -26.99 -5.69
CA GLN A 80 -6.42 -27.44 -6.85
C GLN A 80 -6.71 -26.57 -8.08
N LYS A 81 -5.72 -26.33 -8.93
CA LYS A 81 -5.89 -25.54 -10.16
C LYS A 81 -6.79 -26.21 -11.21
N SER A 82 -7.09 -27.50 -11.04
CA SER A 82 -8.12 -28.20 -11.80
C SER A 82 -9.53 -27.68 -11.49
N TYR A 83 -9.73 -27.08 -10.33
CA TYR A 83 -10.97 -26.46 -9.94
C TYR A 83 -11.13 -25.10 -10.61
N SER A 84 -12.29 -24.84 -11.19
CA SER A 84 -12.51 -23.58 -11.90
C SER A 84 -12.57 -22.41 -10.93
N ILE A 85 -11.95 -21.28 -11.28
CA ILE A 85 -12.08 -20.03 -10.54
C ILE A 85 -13.55 -19.65 -10.35
N ARG A 86 -14.41 -19.96 -11.33
CA ARG A 86 -15.87 -19.75 -11.24
C ARG A 86 -16.46 -20.48 -10.05
N SER A 87 -16.18 -21.77 -9.91
CA SER A 87 -16.67 -22.58 -8.79
C SER A 87 -16.17 -22.02 -7.45
N LEU A 88 -14.92 -21.52 -7.40
CA LEU A 88 -14.37 -20.91 -6.18
C LEU A 88 -15.19 -19.69 -5.75
N THR A 89 -15.52 -18.82 -6.71
CA THR A 89 -16.30 -17.60 -6.45
C THR A 89 -17.76 -17.85 -6.09
N GLN A 90 -18.30 -19.05 -6.36
CA GLN A 90 -19.70 -19.41 -6.12
C GLN A 90 -19.91 -20.18 -4.83
N GLU A 91 -18.89 -20.90 -4.36
CA GLU A 91 -19.00 -21.81 -3.21
C GLU A 91 -18.36 -21.25 -1.93
N THR A 92 -17.53 -20.20 -2.05
CA THR A 92 -16.76 -19.68 -0.91
C THR A 92 -16.97 -18.18 -0.72
N ASP A 93 -16.99 -17.74 0.54
CA ASP A 93 -17.09 -16.33 0.94
C ASP A 93 -15.75 -15.61 0.71
N CYS A 94 -15.24 -15.67 -0.52
CA CYS A 94 -13.93 -15.20 -0.95
C CYS A 94 -13.99 -13.90 -1.75
N TYR A 95 -15.14 -13.22 -1.73
CA TYR A 95 -15.39 -12.04 -2.52
C TYR A 95 -15.40 -10.79 -1.65
N PHE A 96 -14.58 -9.81 -2.04
CA PHE A 96 -14.34 -8.61 -1.25
C PHE A 96 -14.54 -7.36 -2.09
N GLN A 97 -15.22 -6.37 -1.50
CA GLN A 97 -15.35 -5.04 -2.10
C GLN A 97 -14.19 -4.16 -1.66
N PHE A 98 -13.56 -3.52 -2.65
CA PHE A 98 -12.47 -2.57 -2.44
C PHE A 98 -12.98 -1.18 -2.74
N SER A 99 -12.82 -0.29 -1.77
CA SER A 99 -13.34 1.08 -1.82
C SER A 99 -12.21 2.09 -1.58
N PRO A 100 -11.97 3.05 -2.47
CA PRO A 100 -10.94 4.05 -2.26
C PRO A 100 -11.30 4.97 -1.09
N VAL A 101 -10.31 5.37 -0.31
CA VAL A 101 -10.50 6.27 0.83
C VAL A 101 -10.26 7.71 0.40
N ALA A 102 -11.31 8.52 0.39
CA ALA A 102 -11.22 9.93 0.01
C ALA A 102 -10.28 10.69 0.96
N GLY A 103 -9.37 11.48 0.40
CA GLY A 103 -8.44 12.32 1.16
C GLY A 103 -7.25 11.59 1.80
N ALA A 104 -7.16 10.26 1.72
CA ALA A 104 -6.07 9.49 2.34
C ALA A 104 -4.80 9.35 1.46
N GLY A 105 -4.84 9.88 0.23
CA GLY A 105 -3.76 9.75 -0.75
C GLY A 105 -4.12 8.80 -1.90
N LYS A 106 -3.17 8.61 -2.82
CA LYS A 106 -3.34 7.66 -3.93
C LYS A 106 -3.29 6.23 -3.39
N ASN A 107 -4.09 5.35 -3.98
CA ASN A 107 -4.06 3.89 -3.74
C ASN A 107 -4.38 3.44 -2.31
N VAL A 108 -5.05 4.26 -1.51
CA VAL A 108 -5.52 3.86 -0.18
C VAL A 108 -6.93 3.32 -0.29
N PHE A 109 -7.15 2.12 0.23
CA PHE A 109 -8.42 1.40 0.14
C PHE A 109 -8.86 0.86 1.50
N THR A 110 -10.16 0.80 1.70
CA THR A 110 -10.81 -0.12 2.64
C THR A 110 -11.27 -1.36 1.88
N ILE A 111 -11.31 -2.49 2.58
CA ILE A 111 -11.69 -3.78 2.00
C ILE A 111 -12.73 -4.40 2.94
N ARG A 112 -13.85 -4.87 2.42
CA ARG A 112 -14.88 -5.57 3.22
C ARG A 112 -15.39 -6.82 2.53
N SER A 113 -15.97 -7.72 3.31
CA SER A 113 -16.71 -8.85 2.75
C SER A 113 -17.87 -8.36 1.87
N TYR A 114 -18.08 -9.02 0.73
CA TYR A 114 -19.19 -8.68 -0.15
C TYR A 114 -20.54 -9.17 0.40
N GLN A 115 -20.57 -10.37 0.98
CA GLN A 115 -21.80 -10.97 1.50
C GLN A 115 -22.21 -10.41 2.86
N ASN A 116 -21.26 -9.86 3.62
CA ASN A 116 -21.53 -9.18 4.88
C ASN A 116 -20.84 -7.81 4.89
N GLN A 117 -21.62 -6.76 4.64
CA GLN A 117 -21.11 -5.42 4.42
C GLN A 117 -20.65 -4.69 5.68
N ASP A 118 -20.92 -5.27 6.84
CA ASP A 118 -20.49 -4.76 8.15
C ASP A 118 -19.08 -5.29 8.51
N TYR A 119 -18.51 -6.20 7.70
CA TYR A 119 -17.24 -6.88 8.04
C TYR A 119 -16.10 -6.30 7.21
N TRP A 120 -15.32 -5.43 7.84
CA TRP A 120 -14.16 -4.76 7.25
C TRP A 120 -12.88 -5.51 7.55
N TRP A 121 -11.94 -5.53 6.61
CA TRP A 121 -10.60 -6.03 6.86
C TRP A 121 -9.83 -5.11 7.79
N GLY A 122 -9.03 -5.71 8.67
CA GLY A 122 -8.18 -4.99 9.60
C GLY A 122 -6.84 -5.68 9.84
N VAL A 123 -5.83 -4.87 10.15
CA VAL A 123 -4.51 -5.32 10.59
C VAL A 123 -4.48 -5.32 12.11
N TYR A 124 -4.25 -6.50 12.69
CA TYR A 124 -4.25 -6.71 14.13
C TYR A 124 -2.93 -7.31 14.59
N LYS A 125 -2.68 -7.23 15.89
CA LYS A 125 -1.47 -7.76 16.52
C LYS A 125 -1.83 -8.92 17.44
N THR A 126 -1.04 -9.98 17.37
CA THR A 126 -1.04 -11.09 18.32
C THR A 126 0.39 -11.39 18.76
N ASN A 127 0.54 -12.15 19.84
CA ASN A 127 1.84 -12.57 20.36
C ASN A 127 1.87 -14.09 20.49
N SER A 128 3.02 -14.68 20.18
CA SER A 128 3.29 -16.08 20.48
C SER A 128 3.37 -16.30 22.00
N PRO A 129 3.24 -17.55 22.47
CA PRO A 129 3.49 -17.90 23.87
C PRO A 129 4.89 -17.52 24.38
N PHE A 130 5.84 -17.24 23.47
CA PHE A 130 7.22 -16.84 23.76
C PHE A 130 7.48 -15.35 23.52
N GLY A 131 6.43 -14.55 23.28
CA GLY A 131 6.52 -13.09 23.13
C GLY A 131 6.90 -12.58 21.74
N ALA A 132 6.96 -13.46 20.74
CA ALA A 132 7.17 -13.02 19.35
C ALA A 132 5.90 -12.37 18.80
N GLU A 133 6.02 -11.16 18.27
CA GLU A 133 4.89 -10.42 17.72
C GLU A 133 4.55 -10.89 16.30
N GLU A 134 3.27 -11.04 16.01
CA GLU A 134 2.75 -11.25 14.66
C GLU A 134 1.66 -10.21 14.38
N TRP A 135 1.76 -9.59 13.21
CA TRP A 135 0.70 -8.78 12.64
C TRP A 135 -0.08 -9.64 11.68
N TYR A 136 -1.41 -9.69 11.80
CA TYR A 136 -2.25 -10.60 11.04
C TYR A 136 -3.44 -9.88 10.43
N LEU A 137 -3.97 -10.47 9.35
CA LEU A 137 -5.20 -10.00 8.72
C LEU A 137 -6.41 -10.57 9.46
N GLY A 138 -7.26 -9.70 9.98
CA GLY A 138 -8.54 -10.06 10.60
C GLY A 138 -9.66 -9.16 10.10
N GLY A 139 -10.80 -9.20 10.79
CA GLY A 139 -11.99 -8.40 10.53
C GLY A 139 -12.33 -7.44 11.67
N ASP A 140 -13.02 -6.36 11.38
CA ASP A 140 -13.78 -5.51 12.32
C ASP A 140 -15.25 -5.56 11.89
N GLU A 141 -16.19 -5.71 12.84
CA GLU A 141 -17.63 -5.65 12.57
C GLU A 141 -18.13 -4.26 12.94
N ASP A 142 -18.45 -3.48 11.93
CA ASP A 142 -18.88 -2.08 12.02
C ASP A 142 -19.70 -1.72 10.77
N ASP A 143 -20.90 -1.16 10.96
CA ASP A 143 -21.76 -0.71 9.86
C ASP A 143 -21.32 0.65 9.30
N ASP A 144 -20.46 1.37 10.03
CA ASP A 144 -19.87 2.63 9.58
C ASP A 144 -18.68 2.44 8.63
N PHE A 145 -18.46 3.44 7.76
CA PHE A 145 -17.28 3.44 6.91
C PHE A 145 -15.98 3.61 7.75
N PRO A 146 -14.93 2.80 7.54
CA PRO A 146 -13.75 2.81 8.40
C PRO A 146 -13.00 4.13 8.43
N THR A 147 -12.84 4.67 9.65
CA THR A 147 -12.00 5.86 9.90
C THR A 147 -10.64 5.51 10.53
N LYS A 148 -10.50 4.31 11.09
CA LYS A 148 -9.27 3.86 11.76
C LYS A 148 -8.22 3.41 10.75
N ASP A 149 -6.96 3.78 10.97
CA ASP A 149 -5.85 3.49 10.05
C ASP A 149 -5.52 2.00 9.93
N ASN A 150 -5.82 1.19 10.95
CA ASN A 150 -5.62 -0.26 10.90
C ASN A 150 -6.62 -0.97 9.96
N LEU A 151 -7.67 -0.28 9.51
CA LEU A 151 -8.67 -0.79 8.57
C LEU A 151 -8.43 -0.31 7.13
N ARG A 152 -7.26 0.31 6.88
CA ARG A 152 -6.86 0.87 5.59
C ARG A 152 -5.64 0.14 5.06
N PHE A 153 -5.59 0.03 3.74
CA PHE A 153 -4.54 -0.68 3.01
C PHE A 153 -4.02 0.18 1.87
N ILE A 154 -2.72 0.10 1.59
CA ILE A 154 -2.14 0.66 0.38
C ILE A 154 -1.99 -0.45 -0.64
N LEU A 155 -2.62 -0.27 -1.81
CA LEU A 155 -2.52 -1.21 -2.92
C LEU A 155 -1.40 -0.80 -3.86
N HIS A 156 -0.40 -1.66 -3.99
CA HIS A 156 0.68 -1.47 -4.95
C HIS A 156 0.35 -2.25 -6.20
N PHE A 157 -0.09 -1.54 -7.25
CA PHE A 157 -0.38 -2.15 -8.54
C PHE A 157 0.92 -2.46 -9.26
N MET A 158 1.15 -3.73 -9.57
CA MET A 158 2.40 -4.19 -10.18
C MET A 158 2.32 -4.10 -11.70
N PRO A 159 3.04 -3.17 -12.36
CA PRO A 159 3.05 -3.09 -13.81
C PRO A 159 3.85 -4.27 -14.39
N LYS A 160 3.20 -5.09 -15.21
CA LYS A 160 3.79 -6.15 -16.07
C LYS A 160 4.18 -7.48 -15.40
N GLN A 161 3.21 -8.28 -15.00
CA GLN A 161 3.26 -9.70 -15.38
C GLN A 161 1.91 -10.09 -16.00
N ASP A 162 1.91 -10.52 -17.27
CA ASP A 162 0.80 -11.16 -17.97
C ASP A 162 -0.53 -10.41 -18.18
N GLY A 163 -0.59 -9.08 -18.08
CA GLY A 163 -1.84 -8.34 -18.30
C GLY A 163 -2.93 -8.65 -17.26
N LYS A 164 -2.53 -9.19 -16.11
CA LYS A 164 -3.40 -9.51 -14.97
C LYS A 164 -3.32 -8.36 -13.96
N ASN A 165 -4.45 -7.97 -13.38
CA ASN A 165 -4.50 -7.04 -12.26
C ASN A 165 -3.83 -7.69 -11.06
N MET A 166 -2.58 -7.34 -10.79
CA MET A 166 -1.81 -7.88 -9.67
C MET A 166 -1.46 -6.77 -8.71
N ILE A 167 -1.61 -7.08 -7.42
CA ILE A 167 -1.35 -6.15 -6.34
C ILE A 167 -0.47 -6.78 -5.27
N ALA A 168 0.38 -5.98 -4.64
CA ALA A 168 0.81 -6.23 -3.27
C ALA A 168 -0.05 -5.38 -2.32
N ILE A 169 -0.38 -5.90 -1.15
CA ILE A 169 -1.26 -5.24 -0.18
C ILE A 169 -0.43 -4.87 1.04
N GLU A 170 -0.26 -3.58 1.28
CA GLU A 170 0.50 -3.06 2.41
C GLU A 170 -0.45 -2.53 3.49
N SER A 171 -0.07 -2.68 4.76
CA SER A 171 -0.77 -2.03 5.87
C SER A 171 -0.60 -0.50 5.81
N TYR A 172 -1.69 0.24 6.00
CA TYR A 172 -1.62 1.69 6.14
C TYR A 172 -1.08 2.09 7.53
N SER A 173 -1.58 1.48 8.61
CA SER A 173 -1.13 1.74 9.98
C SER A 173 0.30 1.26 10.28
N LYS A 174 0.82 0.32 9.49
CA LYS A 174 2.17 -0.23 9.63
C LYS A 174 2.89 -0.29 8.28
N ARG A 175 3.42 0.85 7.86
CA ARG A 175 4.18 1.00 6.61
C ARG A 175 5.38 0.03 6.55
N GLY A 176 5.67 -0.47 5.37
CA GLY A 176 6.70 -1.50 5.11
C GLY A 176 6.22 -2.93 5.37
N PHE A 177 5.01 -3.14 5.90
CA PHE A 177 4.48 -4.47 6.19
C PHE A 177 3.41 -4.87 5.18
N TYR A 178 3.61 -6.01 4.53
CA TYR A 178 2.80 -6.50 3.42
C TYR A 178 2.12 -7.82 3.75
N LEU A 179 0.92 -8.03 3.22
CA LEU A 179 0.15 -9.24 3.40
C LEU A 179 0.84 -10.43 2.73
N GLU A 180 1.07 -11.49 3.51
CA GLU A 180 1.71 -12.73 3.11
C GLU A 180 0.85 -13.94 3.42
N PHE A 181 0.92 -14.94 2.54
CA PHE A 181 0.34 -16.27 2.75
C PHE A 181 1.33 -17.19 3.46
N LEU A 182 1.32 -17.18 4.78
CA LEU A 182 2.15 -18.08 5.58
C LEU A 182 1.48 -19.46 5.76
N GLY A 183 2.28 -20.47 6.09
CA GLY A 183 1.79 -21.82 6.36
C GLY A 183 1.30 -22.00 7.81
N HIS A 184 2.00 -21.39 8.76
CA HIS A 184 1.64 -21.35 10.17
C HIS A 184 1.71 -19.91 10.66
N THR A 185 0.61 -19.41 11.21
CA THR A 185 0.53 -18.11 11.88
C THR A 185 0.08 -18.32 13.32
N PHE A 186 0.45 -17.43 14.24
CA PHE A 186 0.01 -17.51 15.64
C PHE A 186 -1.50 -17.27 15.77
N SER A 187 -2.06 -16.45 14.87
CA SER A 187 -3.50 -16.28 14.65
C SER A 187 -4.19 -17.51 14.06
N GLY A 188 -3.44 -18.50 13.58
CA GLY A 188 -3.96 -19.76 13.03
C GLY A 188 -4.66 -19.65 11.68
N ASN A 189 -4.64 -18.48 11.06
CA ASN A 189 -5.41 -18.18 9.86
C ASN A 189 -4.58 -18.17 8.55
N GLY A 190 -3.26 -18.27 8.63
CA GLY A 190 -2.37 -18.31 7.46
C GLY A 190 -2.12 -16.96 6.78
N LEU A 191 -2.53 -15.85 7.40
CA LEU A 191 -2.49 -14.50 6.82
C LEU A 191 -1.76 -13.52 7.75
N SER A 192 -0.53 -13.17 7.42
CA SER A 192 0.30 -12.26 8.23
C SER A 192 0.79 -11.06 7.44
N PHE A 193 1.08 -9.97 8.14
CA PHE A 193 1.77 -8.82 7.61
C PHE A 193 3.26 -8.91 7.98
N VAL A 194 4.12 -8.98 6.98
CA VAL A 194 5.57 -9.18 7.13
C VAL A 194 6.32 -7.99 6.52
N GLU A 195 7.47 -7.64 7.10
CA GLU A 195 8.30 -6.53 6.61
C GLU A 195 8.95 -6.86 5.26
N HIS A 196 8.84 -5.95 4.31
CA HIS A 196 9.52 -5.99 3.02
C HIS A 196 10.05 -4.61 2.65
N ASP A 197 11.24 -4.56 2.05
CA ASP A 197 11.84 -3.30 1.59
C ASP A 197 11.06 -2.66 0.43
N LYS A 198 10.33 -3.47 -0.35
CA LYS A 198 9.63 -3.05 -1.57
C LYS A 198 8.44 -3.95 -1.89
N PRO A 199 7.40 -3.47 -2.57
CA PRO A 199 6.23 -4.28 -2.90
C PRO A 199 6.54 -5.49 -3.78
N GLU A 200 7.57 -5.43 -4.63
CA GLU A 200 7.92 -6.52 -5.55
C GLU A 200 8.49 -7.76 -4.85
N SER A 201 8.90 -7.65 -3.58
CA SER A 201 9.36 -8.80 -2.80
C SER A 201 8.26 -9.45 -1.96
N ALA A 202 7.07 -8.85 -1.91
CA ALA A 202 5.92 -9.35 -1.20
C ALA A 202 5.09 -10.36 -2.04
N THR A 203 4.04 -10.90 -1.44
CA THR A 203 3.02 -11.70 -2.11
C THR A 203 2.24 -10.82 -3.07
N HIS A 204 2.26 -11.25 -4.34
CA HIS A 204 1.42 -10.69 -5.38
C HIS A 204 0.11 -11.46 -5.44
N PHE A 205 -0.98 -10.73 -5.27
CA PHE A 205 -2.32 -11.24 -5.41
C PHE A 205 -2.84 -10.90 -6.79
N LYS A 206 -3.24 -11.91 -7.54
CA LYS A 206 -4.03 -11.75 -8.75
C LYS A 206 -5.46 -11.41 -8.33
N MET A 207 -5.94 -10.27 -8.79
CA MET A 207 -7.32 -9.84 -8.66
C MET A 207 -8.16 -10.43 -9.78
N LEU A 208 -9.17 -11.21 -9.43
CA LEU A 208 -10.08 -11.86 -10.36
C LEU A 208 -11.48 -11.28 -10.21
N LYS A 209 -12.08 -10.85 -11.32
CA LYS A 209 -13.52 -10.55 -11.34
C LYS A 209 -14.29 -11.86 -11.29
N PRO A 210 -15.33 -12.00 -10.46
CA PRO A 210 -16.30 -13.07 -10.65
C PRO A 210 -17.04 -12.83 -11.96
N GLU A 211 -17.19 -13.88 -12.77
CA GLU A 211 -17.94 -13.78 -14.02
C GLU A 211 -19.43 -13.48 -13.75
N GLY A 212 -20.01 -12.57 -14.53
CA GLY A 212 -21.38 -12.06 -14.34
C GLY A 212 -21.44 -10.56 -14.09
N SER A 213 -20.34 -9.93 -13.65
CA SER A 213 -20.16 -8.48 -13.69
C SER A 213 -19.81 -8.06 -15.13
N GLY A 214 -20.81 -8.05 -16.00
CA GLY A 214 -20.64 -7.55 -17.36
C GLY A 214 -20.11 -6.11 -17.30
N ILE A 215 -18.97 -5.86 -17.95
CA ILE A 215 -18.65 -4.52 -18.43
C ILE A 215 -19.82 -4.15 -19.34
N GLY A 216 -20.63 -3.19 -18.89
CA GLY A 216 -21.64 -2.57 -19.74
C GLY A 216 -20.96 -2.15 -21.03
N LYS A 217 -21.49 -2.64 -22.15
CA LYS A 217 -21.09 -2.17 -23.48
C LYS A 217 -21.31 -0.67 -23.63
#